data_AF-A0A7R9WU69-F1
#
_entry.id   AF-A0A7R9WU69-F1
#
_cell.length_a   1.000
_cell.length_b   1.000
_cell.length_c   1.000
_cell.angle_alpha   90.00
_cell.angle_beta   90.00
_cell.angle_gamma   90.00
#
_symmetry.space_group_name_H-M   'P 1'
#
loop_
_entity.id
_entity.type
_entity.pdbx_description
1 polymer ?
#
loop_
_entity_poly.entity_id
_entity_poly.type
_entity_poly.pdbx_seq_one_letter_code
_entity_poly.pdbx_strand_id
1 'polypeptide(L)'
;YDPQAPLWFFSLETGPQRGLGHFNMKWDDSLHNRIGGGECSNGDVNVPCQPHGYLRHLGERYENDPGLPVTANGDIVGPVGGFGWRLELDGGAPRSLKFDLIEVDSDTPLLLSIAYPQGTTFTIVAHAAWCYATPSFACTATFQQVGSVSEVLQSNGDTYHVDNDGVLTFRVVQTPKTWVGTPDFYIPDYDSPGRKEGELALQRFERDSVRLPRKSYGPWLQLDASCSNNGVYCTGSVVDYRPNVCPGGYVQTGYDTCTNSQNPTQKYFADGTFSGVP
;
A
#
# COMPACT_ATOMS: atom_id res chain seq x y z
N TYR A 1 19.22 29.35 3.66
CA TYR A 1 19.16 28.96 5.08
C TYR A 1 17.70 28.64 5.34
N ASP A 2 17.36 27.36 5.39
CA ASP A 2 15.99 26.93 5.69
C ASP A 2 15.82 26.98 7.21
N PRO A 3 14.97 27.86 7.76
CA PRO A 3 14.76 27.96 9.20
C PRO A 3 13.93 26.81 9.77
N GLN A 4 13.43 25.90 8.93
CA GLN A 4 12.72 24.71 9.33
C GLN A 4 13.75 23.58 9.42
N ALA A 5 14.02 23.13 10.65
CA ALA A 5 14.97 22.06 10.96
C ALA A 5 14.78 20.84 10.02
N PRO A 6 15.83 20.03 9.79
CA PRO A 6 15.68 18.82 8.97
C PRO A 6 14.52 17.97 9.49
N LEU A 7 13.79 17.33 8.58
CA LEU A 7 12.79 16.32 8.93
C LEU A 7 13.49 15.22 9.75
N TRP A 8 13.22 15.18 11.05
CA TRP A 8 13.71 14.11 11.92
C TRP A 8 12.70 12.96 11.89
N PHE A 9 13.06 11.87 11.24
CA PHE A 9 12.37 10.60 11.46
C PHE A 9 12.81 10.07 12.83
N PHE A 10 11.97 10.23 13.85
CA PHE A 10 12.27 9.74 15.19
C PHE A 10 12.20 8.21 15.21
N SER A 11 13.34 7.53 15.42
CA SER A 11 13.35 6.14 15.90
C SER A 11 13.13 6.16 17.42
N LEU A 12 11.87 6.21 17.86
CA LEU A 12 11.58 6.25 19.30
C LEU A 12 11.85 4.92 20.02
N GLU A 13 12.10 3.85 19.27
CA GLU A 13 12.57 2.55 19.76
C GLU A 13 13.53 1.96 18.70
N THR A 14 14.25 0.88 19.01
CA THR A 14 15.12 0.13 18.07
C THR A 14 14.35 -0.52 16.89
N GLY A 15 13.18 -0.01 16.54
CA GLY A 15 12.31 -0.52 15.49
C GLY A 15 12.69 0.01 14.11
N PRO A 16 12.10 -0.57 13.05
CA PRO A 16 12.39 -0.22 11.66
C PRO A 16 12.17 1.25 11.34
N GLN A 17 12.95 1.74 10.37
CA GLN A 17 12.77 3.07 9.82
C GLN A 17 11.38 3.21 9.18
N ARG A 18 10.79 4.39 9.38
CA ARG A 18 9.49 4.76 8.80
C ARG A 18 9.73 5.66 7.60
N GLY A 19 8.91 5.48 6.57
CA GLY A 19 8.96 6.25 5.33
C GLY A 19 7.74 7.16 5.18
N LEU A 20 7.72 7.89 4.07
CA LEU A 20 6.54 8.58 3.57
C LEU A 20 6.08 7.89 2.29
N GLY A 21 4.78 7.70 2.17
CA GLY A 21 4.16 7.13 0.98
C GLY A 21 3.13 8.08 0.40
N HIS A 22 3.01 8.05 -0.91
CA HIS A 22 1.92 8.67 -1.64
C HIS A 22 1.41 7.76 -2.75
N PHE A 23 0.11 7.81 -3.00
CA PHE A 23 -0.51 7.24 -4.19
C PHE A 23 -1.84 7.92 -4.48
N ASN A 24 -2.27 7.85 -5.74
CA ASN A 24 -3.62 8.17 -6.14
C ASN A 24 -4.45 6.91 -6.29
N MET A 25 -5.70 6.95 -5.82
CA MET A 25 -6.62 5.82 -5.79
C MET A 25 -7.88 6.13 -6.60
N LYS A 26 -8.31 5.19 -7.45
CA LYS A 26 -9.56 5.28 -8.22
C LYS A 26 -10.36 3.98 -8.12
N TRP A 27 -11.64 4.07 -7.80
CA TRP A 27 -12.53 2.91 -7.57
C TRP A 27 -13.93 3.04 -8.16
N ASP A 28 -14.42 4.27 -8.38
CA ASP A 28 -15.74 4.53 -8.93
C ASP A 28 -15.67 5.67 -9.96
N ASP A 29 -15.64 5.32 -11.25
CA ASP A 29 -15.57 6.31 -12.32
C ASP A 29 -16.71 7.33 -12.25
N SER A 30 -17.90 6.93 -11.82
CA SER A 30 -19.04 7.84 -11.71
C SER A 30 -18.83 8.90 -10.63
N LEU A 31 -18.16 8.52 -9.54
CA LEU A 31 -17.75 9.43 -8.47
C LEU A 31 -16.59 10.33 -8.93
N HIS A 32 -15.52 9.75 -9.47
CA HIS A 32 -14.32 10.49 -9.86
C HIS A 32 -14.59 11.50 -10.99
N ASN A 33 -15.54 11.22 -11.88
CA ASN A 33 -15.95 12.15 -12.93
C ASN A 33 -16.69 13.40 -12.40
N ARG A 34 -17.06 13.46 -11.11
CA ARG A 34 -17.68 14.65 -10.49
C ARG A 34 -16.67 15.62 -9.90
N ILE A 35 -15.38 15.29 -9.86
CA ILE A 35 -14.33 16.20 -9.37
C ILE A 35 -14.37 17.51 -10.18
N GLY A 36 -14.53 18.64 -9.48
CA GLY A 36 -14.61 19.98 -10.08
C GLY A 36 -15.99 20.39 -10.60
N GLY A 37 -17.00 19.51 -10.51
CA GLY A 37 -18.39 19.81 -10.89
C GLY A 37 -19.43 19.50 -9.81
N GLY A 38 -19.14 18.55 -8.92
CA GLY A 38 -19.99 18.16 -7.79
C GLY A 38 -19.21 17.56 -6.60
N GLU A 39 -17.93 17.24 -6.80
CA GLU A 39 -16.98 16.89 -5.76
C GLU A 39 -15.85 17.94 -5.74
N CYS A 40 -15.22 18.13 -4.58
CA CYS A 40 -14.16 19.12 -4.45
C CYS A 40 -13.00 18.84 -5.41
N SER A 41 -12.31 19.90 -5.82
CA SER A 41 -11.14 19.83 -6.68
C SER A 41 -10.03 20.72 -6.13
N ASN A 42 -8.80 20.54 -6.62
CA ASN A 42 -7.68 21.34 -6.16
C ASN A 42 -7.92 22.84 -6.44
N GLY A 43 -8.02 23.63 -5.37
CA GLY A 43 -8.20 25.08 -5.45
C GLY A 43 -9.64 25.60 -5.46
N ASP A 44 -10.65 24.72 -5.50
CA ASP A 44 -12.05 25.15 -5.34
C ASP A 44 -12.50 25.04 -3.88
N VAL A 45 -12.52 26.19 -3.20
CA VAL A 45 -12.91 26.30 -1.79
C VAL A 45 -14.43 26.27 -1.56
N ASN A 46 -15.24 26.31 -2.62
CA ASN A 46 -16.69 26.40 -2.50
C ASN A 46 -17.38 25.03 -2.50
N VAL A 47 -16.67 23.98 -2.91
CA VAL A 47 -17.18 22.60 -2.92
C VAL A 47 -16.51 21.83 -1.78
N PRO A 48 -17.26 21.39 -0.75
CA PRO A 48 -16.68 20.66 0.35
C PRO A 48 -16.16 19.29 -0.11
N CYS A 49 -14.99 18.88 0.40
CA CYS A 49 -14.46 17.54 0.18
C CYS A 49 -15.19 16.55 1.09
N GLN A 50 -16.22 15.90 0.57
CA GLN A 50 -16.92 14.85 1.30
C GLN A 50 -16.03 13.60 1.39
N PRO A 51 -15.88 13.01 2.58
CA PRO A 51 -15.34 11.67 2.72
C PRO A 51 -16.27 10.65 2.05
N HIS A 52 -15.68 9.66 1.39
CA HIS A 52 -16.34 8.47 0.83
C HIS A 52 -15.77 7.19 1.47
N GLY A 53 -15.07 7.34 2.58
CA GLY A 53 -14.33 6.29 3.27
C GLY A 53 -13.17 6.84 4.09
N TYR A 54 -12.40 5.92 4.67
CA TYR A 54 -11.28 6.22 5.55
C TYR A 54 -10.14 5.22 5.38
N LEU A 55 -8.92 5.72 5.56
CA LEU A 55 -7.69 4.95 5.67
C LEU A 55 -7.12 5.10 7.07
N ARG A 56 -6.83 3.99 7.74
CA ARG A 56 -6.24 4.02 9.09
C ARG A 56 -5.10 3.04 9.22
N HIS A 57 -4.15 3.36 10.07
CA HIS A 57 -3.09 2.42 10.41
C HIS A 57 -3.64 1.22 11.17
N LEU A 58 -3.05 0.05 10.91
CA LEU A 58 -3.36 -1.16 11.66
C LEU A 58 -2.75 -1.09 13.07
N GLY A 59 -3.51 -1.55 14.07
CA GLY A 59 -3.08 -1.69 15.46
C GLY A 59 -4.05 -1.09 16.47
N GLU A 60 -4.01 -1.61 17.70
CA GLU A 60 -4.91 -1.26 18.80
C GLU A 60 -4.92 0.26 19.08
N ARG A 61 -3.77 0.92 18.94
CA ARG A 61 -3.64 2.37 19.12
C ARG A 61 -4.57 3.19 18.22
N TYR A 62 -4.85 2.69 17.02
CA TYR A 62 -5.63 3.39 15.98
C TYR A 62 -7.02 2.78 15.78
N GLU A 63 -7.43 1.85 16.65
CA GLU A 63 -8.69 1.12 16.49
C GLU A 63 -9.92 2.04 16.57
N ASN A 64 -9.85 3.06 17.41
CA ASN A 64 -10.90 4.07 17.58
C ASN A 64 -10.61 5.37 16.81
N ASP A 65 -9.53 5.40 16.02
CA ASP A 65 -9.22 6.53 15.16
C ASP A 65 -10.08 6.45 13.89
N PRO A 66 -10.84 7.51 13.54
CA PRO A 66 -11.59 7.53 12.29
C PRO A 66 -10.68 7.38 11.06
N GLY A 67 -9.39 7.70 11.17
CA GLY A 67 -8.42 7.62 10.09
C GLY A 67 -8.40 8.86 9.20
N LEU A 68 -7.57 8.78 8.17
CA LEU A 68 -7.48 9.75 7.09
C LEU A 68 -8.75 9.64 6.22
N PRO A 69 -9.57 10.71 6.08
CA PRO A 69 -10.71 10.69 5.19
C PRO A 69 -10.27 10.53 3.73
N VAL A 70 -10.88 9.58 3.03
CA VAL A 70 -10.68 9.34 1.60
C VAL A 70 -11.75 10.11 0.84
N THR A 71 -11.34 11.05 -0.01
CA THR A 71 -12.26 11.88 -0.80
C THR A 71 -12.28 11.42 -2.26
N ALA A 72 -13.17 11.96 -3.08
CA ALA A 72 -13.27 11.62 -4.50
C ALA A 72 -11.95 11.87 -5.28
N ASN A 73 -11.09 12.80 -4.85
CA ASN A 73 -9.79 13.02 -5.51
C ASN A 73 -8.82 11.85 -5.31
N GLY A 74 -9.01 11.05 -4.25
CA GLY A 74 -8.26 9.82 -4.01
C GLY A 74 -6.75 9.99 -3.84
N ASP A 75 -6.26 11.21 -3.60
CA ASP A 75 -4.85 11.53 -3.39
C ASP A 75 -4.50 11.30 -1.91
N ILE A 76 -3.68 10.29 -1.65
CA ILE A 76 -3.38 9.81 -0.32
C ILE A 76 -1.89 9.99 -0.03
N VAL A 77 -1.59 10.64 1.09
CA VAL A 77 -0.23 10.83 1.59
C VAL A 77 -0.20 10.49 3.08
N GLY A 78 0.82 9.75 3.51
CA GLY A 78 0.96 9.40 4.92
C GLY A 78 2.26 8.65 5.24
N PRO A 79 2.51 8.38 6.53
CA PRO A 79 3.65 7.56 6.92
C PRO A 79 3.43 6.09 6.51
N VAL A 80 4.47 5.45 6.02
CA VAL A 80 4.47 4.05 5.56
C VAL A 80 5.47 3.20 6.32
N GLY A 81 5.42 1.88 6.13
CA GLY A 81 6.08 0.89 6.97
C GLY A 81 5.11 0.28 7.98
N GLY A 82 5.64 -0.41 8.99
CA GLY A 82 4.80 -1.11 9.98
C GLY A 82 3.88 -2.15 9.35
N PHE A 83 2.76 -2.44 10.01
CA PHE A 83 1.82 -3.45 9.52
C PHE A 83 0.86 -2.95 8.44
N GLY A 84 0.94 -1.67 8.05
CA GLY A 84 0.18 -1.10 6.94
C GLY A 84 -1.06 -0.32 7.32
N TRP A 85 -1.86 -0.05 6.29
CA TRP A 85 -3.11 0.68 6.38
C TRP A 85 -4.30 -0.24 6.08
N ARG A 86 -5.45 0.10 6.64
CA ARG A 86 -6.74 -0.47 6.31
C ARG A 86 -7.58 0.55 5.58
N LEU A 87 -8.16 0.17 4.45
CA LEU A 87 -9.13 0.96 3.70
C LEU A 87 -10.55 0.51 4.00
N GLU A 88 -11.42 1.48 4.25
CA GLU A 88 -12.87 1.28 4.39
C GLU A 88 -13.59 2.34 3.58
N LEU A 89 -14.28 1.95 2.51
CA LEU A 89 -15.12 2.85 1.73
C LEU A 89 -16.57 2.75 2.20
N ASP A 90 -17.28 3.88 2.23
CA ASP A 90 -18.66 3.95 2.70
C ASP A 90 -19.62 3.10 1.84
N GLY A 91 -19.28 2.91 0.56
CA GLY A 91 -20.02 2.05 -0.38
C GLY A 91 -19.73 0.54 -0.24
N GLY A 92 -18.76 0.16 0.58
CA GLY A 92 -18.25 -1.21 0.72
C GLY A 92 -16.92 -1.44 -0.02
N ALA A 93 -16.46 -2.70 -0.06
CA ALA A 93 -15.19 -3.03 -0.71
C ALA A 93 -15.29 -2.88 -2.24
N PRO A 94 -14.35 -2.20 -2.92
CA PRO A 94 -14.46 -1.91 -4.35
C PRO A 94 -14.19 -3.15 -5.19
N ARG A 95 -14.93 -3.34 -6.29
CA ARG A 95 -14.68 -4.42 -7.26
C ARG A 95 -13.49 -4.15 -8.15
N SER A 96 -13.19 -2.87 -8.37
CA SER A 96 -12.04 -2.44 -9.16
C SER A 96 -11.37 -1.30 -8.40
N LEU A 97 -10.06 -1.40 -8.21
CA LEU A 97 -9.30 -0.41 -7.48
C LEU A 97 -7.96 -0.21 -8.17
N LYS A 98 -7.75 1.00 -8.67
CA LYS A 98 -6.54 1.40 -9.36
C LYS A 98 -5.69 2.28 -8.46
N PHE A 99 -4.40 1.99 -8.39
CA PHE A 99 -3.39 2.83 -7.75
C PHE A 99 -2.45 3.39 -8.81
N ASP A 100 -2.36 4.70 -8.95
CA ASP A 100 -1.37 5.35 -9.81
C ASP A 100 -0.61 6.46 -9.07
N LEU A 101 0.38 7.06 -9.73
CA LEU A 101 1.23 8.11 -9.14
C LEU A 101 1.96 7.68 -7.85
N ILE A 102 2.24 6.39 -7.71
CA ILE A 102 2.81 5.78 -6.50
C ILE A 102 4.23 6.32 -6.23
N GLU A 103 4.44 6.74 -4.98
CA GLU A 103 5.70 7.21 -4.38
C GLU A 103 5.91 6.48 -3.07
N VAL A 104 6.62 5.36 -3.11
CA VAL A 104 6.92 4.52 -1.95
C VAL A 104 8.34 4.02 -2.09
N ASP A 105 9.10 4.04 -1.00
CA ASP A 105 10.46 3.51 -1.00
C ASP A 105 10.46 1.98 -1.13
N SER A 106 11.40 1.45 -1.89
CA SER A 106 11.65 0.00 -2.02
C SER A 106 11.93 -0.67 -0.67
N ASP A 107 12.54 0.06 0.28
CA ASP A 107 12.89 -0.46 1.60
C ASP A 107 11.78 -0.32 2.65
N THR A 108 10.72 0.45 2.35
CA THR A 108 9.65 0.74 3.30
C THR A 108 8.31 0.20 2.77
N PRO A 109 7.80 -0.91 3.31
CA PRO A 109 6.57 -1.51 2.80
C PRO A 109 5.36 -0.61 3.04
N LEU A 110 4.64 -0.27 1.96
CA LEU A 110 3.25 0.20 2.03
C LEU A 110 2.34 -1.02 1.89
N LEU A 111 1.88 -1.55 3.03
CA LEU A 111 0.83 -2.56 3.05
C LEU A 111 -0.56 -1.91 3.06
N LEU A 112 -1.47 -2.48 2.28
CA LEU A 112 -2.87 -2.11 2.29
C LEU A 112 -3.74 -3.34 2.53
N SER A 113 -4.66 -3.21 3.48
CA SER A 113 -5.66 -4.22 3.82
C SER A 113 -7.07 -3.73 3.52
N ILE A 114 -7.89 -4.60 2.92
CA ILE A 114 -9.27 -4.31 2.54
C ILE A 114 -10.11 -5.54 2.85
N ALA A 115 -11.19 -5.35 3.60
CA ALA A 115 -12.07 -6.46 3.99
C ALA A 115 -13.16 -6.68 2.93
N TYR A 116 -13.24 -7.89 2.38
CA TYR A 116 -14.22 -8.28 1.37
C TYR A 116 -15.17 -9.36 1.92
N PRO A 117 -16.36 -9.54 1.33
CA PRO A 117 -17.20 -10.70 1.63
C PRO A 117 -16.45 -12.02 1.38
N GLN A 118 -16.65 -13.01 2.24
CA GLN A 118 -16.04 -14.34 2.09
C GLN A 118 -16.36 -14.97 0.72
N GLY A 119 -15.38 -15.66 0.15
CA GLY A 119 -15.47 -16.26 -1.18
C GLY A 119 -15.15 -15.31 -2.34
N THR A 120 -14.83 -14.04 -2.05
CA THR A 120 -14.29 -13.12 -3.06
C THR A 120 -12.92 -13.60 -3.54
N THR A 121 -12.69 -13.57 -4.85
CA THR A 121 -11.38 -13.87 -5.45
C THR A 121 -10.77 -12.61 -6.05
N PHE A 122 -9.45 -12.59 -6.18
CA PHE A 122 -8.72 -11.37 -6.54
C PHE A 122 -7.77 -11.62 -7.71
N THR A 123 -7.66 -10.61 -8.56
CA THR A 123 -6.60 -10.47 -9.54
C THR A 123 -5.93 -9.13 -9.29
N ILE A 124 -4.64 -9.16 -8.96
CA ILE A 124 -3.84 -7.93 -8.78
C ILE A 124 -2.75 -7.93 -9.83
N VAL A 125 -2.67 -6.85 -10.60
CA VAL A 125 -1.74 -6.72 -11.71
C VAL A 125 -1.00 -5.39 -11.62
N ALA A 126 0.32 -5.46 -11.65
CA ALA A 126 1.16 -4.31 -11.92
C ALA A 126 1.25 -4.07 -13.42
N HIS A 127 1.08 -2.82 -13.85
CA HIS A 127 1.17 -2.40 -15.25
C HIS A 127 2.28 -1.37 -15.43
N ALA A 128 3.17 -1.61 -16.39
CA ALA A 128 4.10 -0.61 -16.89
C ALA A 128 3.45 0.29 -17.95
N ALA A 129 3.94 1.52 -18.07
CA ALA A 129 3.52 2.45 -19.12
C ALA A 129 4.54 2.52 -20.27
N TRP A 130 4.06 2.77 -21.49
CA TRP A 130 4.90 2.81 -22.70
C TRP A 130 5.82 1.57 -22.82
N CYS A 131 5.30 0.42 -22.42
CA CYS A 131 6.02 -0.83 -22.45
C CYS A 131 5.73 -1.60 -23.74
N TYR A 132 6.76 -2.28 -24.25
CA TYR A 132 6.64 -3.28 -25.30
C TYR A 132 7.30 -4.55 -24.78
N ALA A 133 6.53 -5.63 -24.68
CA ALA A 133 6.99 -6.87 -24.07
C ALA A 133 8.08 -7.51 -24.95
N THR A 134 9.15 -7.98 -24.31
CA THR A 134 10.22 -8.75 -24.96
C THR A 134 10.55 -9.97 -24.09
N PRO A 135 11.37 -10.93 -24.55
CA PRO A 135 11.84 -12.03 -23.70
C PRO A 135 12.56 -11.57 -22.43
N SER A 136 13.01 -10.32 -22.37
CA SER A 136 13.72 -9.74 -21.23
C SER A 136 12.91 -8.64 -20.52
N PHE A 137 11.68 -8.35 -20.91
CA PHE A 137 10.90 -7.29 -20.25
C PHE A 137 9.40 -7.63 -20.27
N ALA A 138 8.81 -7.70 -19.08
CA ALA A 138 7.37 -7.83 -18.91
C ALA A 138 6.70 -6.45 -18.79
N CYS A 139 5.54 -6.29 -19.41
CA CYS A 139 4.71 -5.08 -19.27
C CYS A 139 3.65 -5.19 -18.17
N THR A 140 3.36 -6.42 -17.75
CA THR A 140 2.40 -6.73 -16.71
C THR A 140 2.95 -7.84 -15.82
N ALA A 141 2.64 -7.79 -14.53
CA ALA A 141 2.99 -8.82 -13.57
C ALA A 141 1.80 -9.06 -12.65
N THR A 142 1.32 -10.29 -12.63
CA THR A 142 0.20 -10.71 -11.79
C THR A 142 0.74 -11.14 -10.44
N PHE A 143 0.14 -10.63 -9.36
CA PHE A 143 0.57 -10.98 -8.02
C PHE A 143 0.14 -12.40 -7.68
N GLN A 144 0.91 -13.06 -6.83
CA GLN A 144 0.67 -14.41 -6.37
C GLN A 144 0.07 -14.43 -4.97
N GLN A 145 -0.93 -15.29 -4.76
CA GLN A 145 -1.49 -15.50 -3.43
C GLN A 145 -0.51 -16.30 -2.56
N VAL A 146 -0.31 -15.86 -1.32
CA VAL A 146 0.53 -16.52 -0.31
C VAL A 146 -0.25 -16.86 0.96
N GLY A 147 0.34 -17.70 1.81
CA GLY A 147 -0.32 -18.28 2.98
C GLY A 147 -0.49 -17.35 4.17
N SER A 148 0.23 -16.22 4.21
CA SER A 148 0.23 -15.32 5.37
C SER A 148 0.62 -13.87 5.01
N VAL A 149 0.26 -12.92 5.87
CA VAL A 149 0.74 -11.52 5.79
C VAL A 149 2.26 -11.44 5.92
N SER A 150 2.88 -12.34 6.70
CA SER A 150 4.35 -12.40 6.83
C SER A 150 5.02 -12.69 5.48
N GLU A 151 4.46 -13.57 4.66
CA GLU A 151 4.97 -13.84 3.31
C GLU A 151 4.74 -12.64 2.37
N VAL A 152 3.69 -11.84 2.59
CA VAL A 152 3.47 -10.58 1.86
C VAL A 152 4.53 -9.54 2.23
N LEU A 153 4.85 -9.41 3.52
CA LEU A 153 5.88 -8.49 4.00
C LEU A 153 7.28 -8.83 3.47
N GLN A 154 7.59 -10.12 3.42
CA GLN A 154 8.92 -10.62 3.01
C GLN A 154 9.05 -10.79 1.50
N SER A 155 7.99 -10.64 0.72
CA SER A 155 8.06 -10.76 -0.73
C SER A 155 8.71 -9.55 -1.37
N ASN A 156 9.09 -9.74 -2.63
CA ASN A 156 9.53 -8.64 -3.48
C ASN A 156 8.39 -7.69 -3.83
N GLY A 157 7.15 -7.90 -3.37
CA GLY A 157 6.02 -6.98 -3.56
C GLY A 157 5.03 -7.36 -4.66
N ASP A 158 5.11 -8.57 -5.18
CA ASP A 158 4.15 -9.20 -6.10
C ASP A 158 3.32 -10.30 -5.42
N THR A 159 3.11 -10.20 -4.12
CA THR A 159 2.28 -11.17 -3.41
C THR A 159 1.14 -10.50 -2.67
N TYR A 160 0.08 -11.28 -2.44
CA TYR A 160 -1.05 -10.90 -1.62
C TYR A 160 -1.52 -12.07 -0.76
N HIS A 161 -2.19 -11.76 0.33
CA HIS A 161 -2.80 -12.74 1.22
C HIS A 161 -4.28 -12.40 1.40
N VAL A 162 -5.11 -13.42 1.58
CA VAL A 162 -6.51 -13.28 1.98
C VAL A 162 -6.71 -14.19 3.18
N ASP A 163 -7.10 -13.62 4.31
CA ASP A 163 -7.38 -14.41 5.50
C ASP A 163 -8.75 -15.12 5.42
N ASN A 164 -9.05 -15.93 6.42
CA ASN A 164 -10.31 -16.70 6.46
C ASN A 164 -11.56 -15.81 6.61
N ASP A 165 -11.39 -14.56 7.04
CA ASP A 165 -12.47 -13.59 7.23
C ASP A 165 -12.70 -12.73 5.97
N GLY A 166 -11.85 -12.88 4.96
CA GLY A 166 -11.95 -12.19 3.66
C GLY A 166 -11.14 -10.89 3.60
N VAL A 167 -10.19 -10.67 4.51
CA VAL A 167 -9.31 -9.50 4.48
C VAL A 167 -8.17 -9.73 3.50
N LEU A 168 -8.25 -9.04 2.36
CA LEU A 168 -7.15 -8.94 1.40
C LEU A 168 -6.05 -8.06 1.99
N THR A 169 -4.80 -8.49 1.93
CA THR A 169 -3.61 -7.70 2.28
C THR A 169 -2.54 -7.85 1.19
N PHE A 170 -2.02 -6.74 0.68
CA PHE A 170 -1.00 -6.73 -0.38
C PHE A 170 -0.08 -5.51 -0.25
N ARG A 171 1.08 -5.56 -0.92
CA ARG A 171 1.99 -4.41 -1.01
C ARG A 171 1.59 -3.50 -2.17
N VAL A 172 1.47 -2.21 -1.90
CA VAL A 172 1.39 -1.17 -2.94
C VAL A 172 2.82 -0.73 -3.23
N VAL A 173 3.26 -0.97 -4.46
CA VAL A 173 4.67 -0.93 -4.86
C VAL A 173 4.88 0.06 -6.00
N GLN A 174 5.99 0.79 -5.95
CA GLN A 174 6.38 1.66 -7.04
C GLN A 174 7.12 0.86 -8.11
N THR A 175 6.51 0.72 -9.29
CA THR A 175 7.15 0.04 -10.42
C THR A 175 7.92 1.00 -11.33
N PRO A 176 8.93 0.50 -12.06
CA PRO A 176 9.56 1.24 -13.14
C PRO A 176 8.56 1.68 -14.18
N LYS A 177 8.93 2.75 -14.87
CA LYS A 177 8.07 3.32 -15.90
C LYS A 177 7.73 2.36 -17.03
N THR A 178 8.72 1.63 -17.56
CA THR A 178 8.58 0.92 -18.86
C THR A 178 8.72 -0.60 -18.80
N TRP A 179 8.74 -1.20 -17.61
CA TRP A 179 8.71 -2.64 -17.37
C TRP A 179 8.32 -2.92 -15.90
N VAL A 180 7.92 -4.15 -15.59
CA VAL A 180 7.63 -4.61 -14.21
C VAL A 180 8.51 -5.79 -13.76
N GLY A 181 9.43 -6.25 -14.61
CA GLY A 181 10.33 -7.37 -14.30
C GLY A 181 11.09 -7.94 -15.51
N THR A 182 11.98 -8.91 -15.25
CA THR A 182 12.79 -9.63 -16.25
C THR A 182 13.28 -11.01 -15.74
N PRO A 183 12.82 -12.15 -16.28
CA PRO A 183 11.48 -12.40 -16.81
C PRO A 183 10.40 -12.42 -15.70
N ASP A 184 10.82 -12.49 -14.45
CA ASP A 184 9.96 -12.49 -13.27
C ASP A 184 9.86 -11.09 -12.66
N PHE A 185 8.87 -10.89 -11.80
CA PHE A 185 8.68 -9.63 -11.08
C PHE A 185 9.90 -9.29 -10.23
N TYR A 186 10.25 -8.00 -10.24
CA TYR A 186 11.31 -7.46 -9.40
C TYR A 186 10.99 -5.99 -9.12
N ILE A 187 11.11 -5.58 -7.85
CA ILE A 187 11.12 -4.17 -7.48
C ILE A 187 12.57 -3.69 -7.56
N PRO A 188 12.90 -2.76 -8.47
CA PRO A 188 14.20 -2.12 -8.45
C PRO A 188 14.35 -1.26 -7.21
N ASP A 189 15.58 -1.25 -6.69
CA ASP A 189 16.00 -0.16 -5.83
C ASP A 189 16.27 1.11 -6.67
N TYR A 190 16.59 2.22 -6.00
CA TYR A 190 16.86 3.46 -6.71
C TYR A 190 18.20 3.49 -7.45
N ASP A 191 19.08 2.52 -7.23
CA ASP A 191 20.41 2.46 -7.86
C ASP A 191 20.44 1.42 -9.00
N SER A 192 19.33 0.72 -9.20
CA SER A 192 19.10 -0.25 -10.26
C SER A 192 19.17 0.42 -11.63
N PRO A 193 19.97 -0.11 -12.56
CA PRO A 193 20.00 0.39 -13.93
C PRO A 193 18.61 0.33 -14.59
N GLY A 194 18.28 1.40 -15.30
CA GLY A 194 17.08 1.47 -16.12
C GLY A 194 17.25 0.76 -17.47
N ARG A 195 16.20 0.80 -18.29
CA ARG A 195 16.20 0.17 -19.62
C ARG A 195 17.17 0.83 -20.62
N LYS A 196 17.55 2.09 -20.39
CA LYS A 196 18.56 2.79 -21.21
C LYS A 196 19.83 3.00 -20.40
N GLU A 197 20.94 2.99 -21.12
CA GLU A 197 22.27 3.26 -20.56
C GLU A 197 22.27 4.62 -19.84
N GLY A 198 22.73 4.61 -18.58
CA GLY A 198 22.80 5.80 -17.73
C GLY A 198 21.49 6.26 -17.10
N GLU A 199 20.34 5.61 -17.39
CA GLU A 199 19.09 5.85 -16.67
C GLU A 199 19.02 4.95 -15.42
N LEU A 200 18.33 5.42 -14.36
CA LEU A 200 17.96 4.61 -13.19
C LEU A 200 16.53 4.07 -13.37
N ALA A 201 16.26 2.89 -12.83
CA ALA A 201 14.94 2.26 -12.89
C ALA A 201 13.87 3.05 -12.12
N LEU A 202 14.24 3.62 -10.97
CA LEU A 202 13.43 4.53 -10.17
C LEU A 202 14.13 5.89 -10.00
N GLN A 203 13.33 6.94 -9.88
CA GLN A 203 13.83 8.30 -9.63
C GLN A 203 13.57 8.71 -8.17
N ARG A 204 14.43 9.57 -7.64
CA ARG A 204 14.37 10.08 -6.27
C ARG A 204 14.83 11.53 -6.19
N PHE A 205 14.38 12.24 -5.16
CA PHE A 205 15.07 13.42 -4.65
C PHE A 205 15.94 12.99 -3.46
N GLU A 206 17.17 13.50 -3.39
CA GLU A 206 18.10 13.18 -2.31
C GLU A 206 18.81 14.45 -1.84
N ARG A 207 18.72 14.74 -0.55
CA ARG A 207 19.42 15.86 0.10
C ARG A 207 19.62 15.57 1.57
N ASP A 208 20.83 15.83 2.07
CA ASP A 208 21.16 15.70 3.50
C ASP A 208 20.73 14.34 4.09
N SER A 209 20.98 13.26 3.33
CA SER A 209 20.57 11.87 3.65
C SER A 209 19.06 11.60 3.73
N VAL A 210 18.22 12.57 3.37
CA VAL A 210 16.78 12.36 3.16
C VAL A 210 16.56 11.96 1.70
N ARG A 211 15.96 10.78 1.51
CA ARG A 211 15.53 10.27 0.22
C ARG A 211 14.01 10.38 0.12
N LEU A 212 13.52 10.94 -0.98
CA LEU A 212 12.09 10.97 -1.30
C LEU A 212 11.87 10.24 -2.63
N PRO A 213 10.96 9.24 -2.67
CA PRO A 213 10.53 8.64 -3.92
C PRO A 213 10.00 9.72 -4.85
N ARG A 214 10.32 9.63 -6.14
CA ARG A 214 9.65 10.42 -7.17
C ARG A 214 8.78 9.50 -8.00
N LYS A 215 7.51 9.87 -8.18
CA LYS A 215 6.56 9.05 -8.95
C LYS A 215 7.05 8.77 -10.35
N SER A 216 6.79 7.54 -10.79
CA SER A 216 6.76 7.19 -12.20
C SER A 216 5.40 7.60 -12.76
N TYR A 217 5.37 8.60 -13.63
CA TYR A 217 4.16 8.87 -14.42
C TYR A 217 3.87 7.68 -15.31
N GLY A 218 2.63 7.21 -15.36
CA GLY A 218 2.19 6.17 -16.27
C GLY A 218 1.85 4.86 -15.59
N PRO A 219 2.78 4.14 -14.94
CA PRO A 219 2.52 2.84 -14.31
C PRO A 219 1.40 2.90 -13.27
N TRP A 220 0.76 1.76 -13.07
CA TRP A 220 -0.31 1.61 -12.09
C TRP A 220 -0.40 0.17 -11.57
N LEU A 221 -1.02 0.01 -10.41
CA LEU A 221 -1.50 -1.27 -9.92
C LEU A 221 -3.01 -1.33 -10.11
N GLN A 222 -3.51 -2.48 -10.52
CA GLN A 222 -4.92 -2.75 -10.69
C GLN A 222 -5.30 -3.93 -9.80
N LEU A 223 -6.28 -3.73 -8.92
CA LEU A 223 -6.94 -4.76 -8.15
C LEU A 223 -8.34 -4.95 -8.73
N ASP A 224 -8.66 -6.18 -9.14
CA ASP A 224 -10.00 -6.57 -9.55
C ASP A 224 -10.49 -7.71 -8.64
N ALA A 225 -11.63 -7.48 -7.99
CA ALA A 225 -12.27 -8.41 -7.06
C ALA A 225 -13.53 -9.01 -7.70
N SER A 226 -13.58 -10.35 -7.72
CA SER A 226 -14.72 -11.13 -8.20
C SER A 226 -15.56 -11.60 -7.02
N CYS A 227 -16.71 -10.97 -6.86
CA CYS A 227 -17.69 -11.21 -5.80
C CYS A 227 -19.12 -11.22 -6.40
N SER A 228 -20.10 -11.61 -5.59
CA SER A 228 -21.52 -11.67 -5.99
C SER A 228 -22.07 -10.28 -6.35
N ASN A 229 -22.97 -10.24 -7.34
CA ASN A 229 -23.66 -9.06 -7.90
C ASN A 229 -22.84 -8.15 -8.83
N ASN A 230 -23.58 -7.41 -9.67
CA ASN A 230 -23.05 -6.42 -10.59
C ASN A 230 -23.20 -5.02 -9.98
N GLY A 231 -22.09 -4.40 -9.62
CA GLY A 231 -22.03 -3.03 -9.10
C GLY A 231 -20.60 -2.50 -9.08
N VAL A 232 -20.39 -1.35 -8.44
CA VAL A 232 -19.06 -0.76 -8.15
C VAL A 232 -18.40 -1.46 -6.95
N TYR A 233 -19.21 -1.85 -5.97
CA TYR A 233 -18.77 -2.46 -4.73
C TYR A 233 -19.20 -3.92 -4.62
N CYS A 234 -18.42 -4.71 -3.89
CA CYS A 234 -18.79 -6.04 -3.45
C CYS A 234 -19.83 -5.94 -2.33
N THR A 235 -21.04 -6.42 -2.61
CA THR A 235 -22.14 -6.44 -1.63
C THR A 235 -22.06 -7.68 -0.74
N GLY A 236 -22.10 -7.51 0.57
CA GLY A 236 -22.13 -8.61 1.53
C GLY A 236 -21.68 -8.19 2.92
N SER A 237 -21.93 -9.04 3.91
CA SER A 237 -21.40 -8.83 5.27
C SER A 237 -19.92 -9.13 5.30
N VAL A 238 -19.18 -8.27 6.01
CA VAL A 238 -17.77 -8.49 6.37
C VAL A 238 -17.74 -8.95 7.83
N VAL A 239 -17.01 -10.03 8.12
CA VAL A 239 -17.06 -10.72 9.42
C VAL A 239 -16.13 -10.06 10.44
N ASP A 240 -14.88 -9.84 10.04
CA ASP A 240 -13.88 -9.08 10.80
C ASP A 240 -13.03 -8.31 9.79
N TYR A 241 -12.42 -7.25 10.26
CA TYR A 241 -11.63 -6.32 9.48
C TYR A 241 -10.19 -6.20 9.98
N ARG A 242 -9.81 -6.99 11.00
CA ARG A 242 -8.45 -6.99 11.55
C ARG A 242 -7.64 -8.10 10.87
N PRO A 243 -6.75 -7.78 9.92
CA PRO A 243 -5.82 -8.79 9.42
C PRO A 243 -4.96 -9.29 10.58
N ASN A 244 -4.74 -10.60 10.64
CA ASN A 244 -3.77 -11.17 11.55
C ASN A 244 -2.34 -10.90 11.02
N VAL A 245 -1.76 -9.78 11.45
CA VAL A 245 -0.44 -9.32 11.02
C VAL A 245 0.71 -9.90 11.84
N CYS A 246 0.41 -10.52 12.99
CA CYS A 246 1.41 -11.09 13.88
C CYS A 246 1.58 -12.61 13.66
N PRO A 247 2.81 -13.13 13.80
CA PRO A 247 3.03 -14.57 13.86
C PRO A 247 2.26 -15.22 15.01
N GLY A 248 2.00 -16.53 14.89
CA GLY A 248 1.30 -17.29 15.94
C GLY A 248 1.97 -17.14 17.31
N GLY A 249 1.17 -16.83 18.33
CA GLY A 249 1.64 -16.58 19.72
C GLY A 249 2.00 -15.13 20.04
N TYR A 250 2.01 -14.25 19.03
CA TYR A 250 2.25 -12.82 19.19
C TYR A 250 0.96 -12.01 19.04
N VAL A 251 0.92 -10.87 19.72
CA VAL A 251 -0.17 -9.89 19.63
C VAL A 251 0.41 -8.56 19.17
N GLN A 252 -0.31 -7.84 18.31
CA GLN A 252 0.13 -6.53 17.85
C GLN A 252 0.03 -5.55 19.03
N THR A 253 1.17 -5.02 19.45
CA THR A 253 1.26 -4.06 20.58
C THR A 253 1.65 -2.65 20.12
N GLY A 254 2.02 -2.51 18.84
CA GLY A 254 2.42 -1.23 18.26
C GLY A 254 2.16 -1.16 16.76
N TYR A 255 2.56 -0.03 16.19
CA TYR A 255 2.45 0.25 14.77
C TYR A 255 3.17 -0.79 13.88
N ASP A 256 4.34 -1.21 14.36
CA ASP A 256 5.33 -2.03 13.68
C ASP A 256 5.81 -3.18 14.57
N THR A 257 5.15 -3.41 15.71
CA THR A 257 5.61 -4.32 16.76
C THR A 257 4.53 -5.32 17.15
N CYS A 258 4.92 -6.59 17.13
CA CYS A 258 4.20 -7.72 17.71
C CYS A 258 4.98 -8.19 18.96
N THR A 259 4.29 -8.50 20.05
CA THR A 259 4.89 -8.98 21.31
C THR A 259 4.39 -10.37 21.64
N ASN A 260 5.30 -11.26 22.06
CA ASN A 260 4.92 -12.61 22.48
C ASN A 260 4.09 -12.54 23.76
N SER A 261 2.90 -13.13 23.73
CA SER A 261 1.95 -13.15 24.84
C SER A 261 2.47 -13.86 26.10
N GLN A 262 3.38 -14.81 25.94
CA GLN A 262 4.00 -15.60 27.01
C GLN A 262 5.36 -15.04 27.45
N ASN A 263 6.04 -14.29 26.57
CA ASN A 263 7.34 -13.67 26.88
C ASN A 263 7.43 -12.25 26.29
N PRO A 264 7.02 -11.21 27.04
CA PRO A 264 6.99 -9.83 26.53
C PRO A 264 8.34 -9.24 26.11
N THR A 265 9.45 -9.89 26.45
CA THR A 265 10.79 -9.49 25.97
C THR A 265 11.07 -9.91 24.53
N GLN A 266 10.28 -10.84 23.99
CA GLN A 266 10.34 -11.26 22.59
C GLN A 266 9.40 -10.40 21.75
N LYS A 267 9.99 -9.66 20.82
CA LYS A 267 9.31 -8.76 19.89
C LYS A 267 9.62 -9.18 18.46
N TYR A 268 8.59 -9.19 17.62
CA TYR A 268 8.69 -9.34 16.17
C TYR A 268 8.28 -8.02 15.54
N PHE A 269 9.04 -7.56 14.54
CA PHE A 269 8.78 -6.30 13.88
C PHE A 269 8.25 -6.50 12.46
N ALA A 270 7.54 -5.50 11.94
CA ALA A 270 6.94 -5.58 10.60
C ALA A 270 7.95 -5.69 9.45
N ASP A 271 9.21 -5.32 9.67
CA ASP A 271 10.31 -5.54 8.72
C ASP A 271 10.85 -6.99 8.76
N GLY A 272 10.25 -7.85 9.57
CA GLY A 272 10.66 -9.24 9.77
C GLY A 272 11.75 -9.44 10.81
N THR A 273 12.27 -8.37 11.41
CA THR A 273 13.31 -8.48 12.45
C THR A 273 12.73 -8.95 13.79
N PHE A 274 13.62 -9.47 14.63
CA PHE A 274 13.27 -10.01 15.93
C PHE A 274 14.19 -9.44 17.01
N SER A 275 13.62 -9.13 18.18
CA SER A 275 14.36 -8.73 19.38
C SER A 275 13.94 -9.62 20.55
N GLY A 276 14.90 -10.20 21.25
CA GLY A 276 14.67 -11.10 22.38
C GLY A 276 15.71 -12.22 22.43
N VAL A 277 15.86 -12.86 23.60
CA VAL A 277 16.66 -14.10 23.72
C VAL A 277 15.74 -15.26 23.30
N PRO A 278 16.20 -16.17 22.41
CA PRO A 278 15.42 -17.34 22.00
C PRO A 278 15.03 -18.23 23.18
#